data_AF-A0A7S0SK47-F1
#
_entry.id   AF-A0A7S0SK47-F1
#
_cell.length_a   1.000
_cell.length_b   1.000
_cell.length_c   1.000
_cell.angle_alpha   90.00
_cell.angle_beta   90.00
_cell.angle_gamma   90.00
#
_symmetry.space_group_name_H-M   'P 1'
#
loop_
_entity.id
_entity.type
_entity.pdbx_description
1 polymer ?
#
loop_
_entity_poly.entity_id
_entity_poly.type
_entity_poly.pdbx_seq_one_letter_code
_entity_poly.pdbx_strand_id
1 'polypeptide(L)'
;AEGMPGGGGGGDGGKGGGGNATRGPPGKPSKTSKTPPTPSTPSTLASVPGCPGGHNVNAIDAGRGGGEVGGATASLLSIQGTGTLPMEPCCYARGHGHCHWDGQSALKIHPTIKVPVCPGCYKFYFMDAFTYTDGDDGGCGSYDHCRCCADGGSELICCDHCPQLFCKPCIKNLAGATYLEEEVDDKEEWTCFCCDPAPIAHLKPS
;
A
#
# COMPACT_ATOMS: atom_id res chain seq x y z
N ALA A 1 -64.57 60.32 14.40
CA ALA A 1 -64.13 59.64 13.17
C ALA A 1 -63.07 58.62 13.60
N GLU A 2 -63.50 57.39 13.88
CA GLU A 2 -63.34 56.19 13.02
C GLU A 2 -61.89 55.65 13.12
N GLY A 3 -61.56 54.44 13.54
CA GLY A 3 -62.30 53.24 13.96
C GLY A 3 -61.30 52.18 14.47
N MET A 4 -61.77 51.24 15.29
CA MET A 4 -61.15 49.93 15.60
C MET A 4 -61.30 48.99 14.36
N PRO A 5 -60.92 47.68 14.31
CA PRO A 5 -60.47 46.69 15.33
C PRO A 5 -59.30 45.78 14.81
N GLY A 6 -58.83 44.66 15.37
CA GLY A 6 -59.17 43.79 16.50
C GLY A 6 -58.44 42.42 16.43
N GLY A 7 -58.54 41.65 17.52
CA GLY A 7 -58.51 40.17 17.58
C GLY A 7 -57.18 39.52 17.96
N GLY A 8 -57.09 38.53 18.87
CA GLY A 8 -58.09 37.82 19.67
C GLY A 8 -57.79 36.32 19.75
N GLY A 9 -57.69 35.77 20.98
CA GLY A 9 -57.83 34.34 21.34
C GLY A 9 -56.59 33.45 21.14
N GLY A 10 -56.20 32.51 22.03
CA GLY A 10 -56.85 31.91 23.20
C GLY A 10 -57.04 30.39 23.02
N GLY A 11 -56.62 29.58 24.01
CA GLY A 11 -56.96 28.15 24.23
C GLY A 11 -55.87 27.16 23.79
N ASP A 12 -55.19 26.39 24.65
CA ASP A 12 -55.57 25.37 25.66
C ASP A 12 -55.67 23.92 25.10
N GLY A 13 -54.90 23.02 25.73
CA GLY A 13 -55.35 21.65 26.04
C GLY A 13 -55.04 20.51 25.06
N GLY A 14 -54.36 19.45 25.54
CA GLY A 14 -54.43 18.11 24.92
C GLY A 14 -53.33 17.11 25.29
N LYS A 15 -53.61 16.20 26.25
CA LYS A 15 -52.81 15.01 26.63
C LYS A 15 -53.05 13.81 25.69
N GLY A 16 -52.07 12.89 25.64
CA GLY A 16 -52.19 11.45 25.29
C GLY A 16 -51.21 11.05 24.20
N GLY A 17 -50.47 9.94 24.20
CA GLY A 17 -50.39 8.77 25.06
C GLY A 17 -49.84 7.58 24.22
N GLY A 18 -48.79 6.90 24.69
CA GLY A 18 -48.46 5.49 24.39
C GLY A 18 -47.80 5.11 23.05
N GLY A 19 -46.77 4.24 23.11
CA GLY A 19 -46.37 3.38 21.98
C GLY A 19 -44.86 3.12 21.82
N ASN A 20 -44.43 1.91 22.20
CA ASN A 20 -43.08 1.35 22.14
C ASN A 20 -42.70 0.86 20.72
N ALA A 21 -41.46 1.11 20.24
CA ALA A 21 -40.82 0.32 19.18
C ALA A 21 -39.28 0.43 19.20
N THR A 22 -38.64 -0.65 19.69
CA THR A 22 -37.45 -1.34 19.16
C THR A 22 -36.27 -0.58 18.55
N ARG A 23 -35.09 -0.90 19.11
CA ARG A 23 -33.73 -0.66 18.60
C ARG A 23 -33.48 -1.33 17.24
N GLY A 24 -32.73 -0.63 16.38
CA GLY A 24 -31.90 -1.21 15.31
C GLY A 24 -30.67 -0.32 15.10
N PRO A 25 -29.45 -0.87 14.96
CA PRO A 25 -28.24 -0.07 14.76
C PRO A 25 -28.17 0.53 13.34
N PRO A 26 -27.49 1.67 13.13
CA PRO A 26 -27.22 2.17 11.80
C PRO A 26 -26.25 1.23 11.07
N GLY A 27 -26.66 0.75 9.88
CA GLY A 27 -25.78 0.04 8.97
C GLY A 27 -24.63 0.96 8.52
N LYS A 28 -23.40 0.46 8.61
CA LYS A 28 -22.20 1.12 8.07
C LYS A 28 -22.37 1.31 6.56
N PRO A 29 -22.07 2.50 6.00
CA PRO A 29 -21.97 2.65 4.56
C PRO A 29 -20.68 2.00 4.05
N SER A 30 -20.83 1.17 3.02
CA SER A 30 -19.76 0.53 2.26
C SER A 30 -18.80 1.56 1.67
N LYS A 31 -17.48 1.33 1.82
CA LYS A 31 -16.40 2.11 1.20
C LYS A 31 -16.63 2.15 -0.31
N THR A 32 -17.16 3.25 -0.82
CA THR A 32 -17.30 3.54 -2.25
C THR A 32 -16.26 4.58 -2.61
N SER A 33 -15.24 4.12 -3.32
CA SER A 33 -14.14 4.90 -3.88
C SER A 33 -14.67 6.04 -4.75
N LYS A 34 -14.33 7.28 -4.40
CA LYS A 34 -14.53 8.45 -5.28
C LYS A 34 -13.17 8.95 -5.75
N THR A 35 -12.91 8.74 -7.03
CA THR A 35 -11.69 9.13 -7.75
C THR A 35 -11.73 10.63 -8.12
N PRO A 36 -10.69 11.44 -7.86
CA PRO A 36 -10.51 12.73 -8.52
C PRO A 36 -9.80 12.58 -9.89
N PRO A 37 -9.99 13.53 -10.85
CA PRO A 37 -9.43 13.41 -12.19
C PRO A 37 -7.92 13.73 -12.23
N THR A 38 -7.16 12.87 -12.92
CA THR A 38 -5.75 13.07 -13.25
C THR A 38 -5.56 13.94 -14.51
N PRO A 39 -4.57 14.85 -14.57
CA PRO A 39 -4.09 15.38 -15.84
C PRO A 39 -3.26 14.33 -16.59
N SER A 40 -3.61 14.08 -17.84
CA SER A 40 -2.98 13.09 -18.72
C SER A 40 -1.69 13.62 -19.35
N THR A 41 -0.59 12.90 -19.19
CA THR A 41 0.55 12.97 -20.12
C THR A 41 0.82 11.57 -20.68
N PRO A 42 0.88 11.39 -22.01
CA PRO A 42 1.18 10.08 -22.60
C PRO A 42 2.69 9.81 -22.53
N SER A 43 3.09 8.73 -21.87
CA SER A 43 4.42 8.15 -22.02
C SER A 43 4.30 6.75 -22.61
N THR A 44 4.81 6.61 -23.82
CA THR A 44 4.93 5.39 -24.60
C THR A 44 5.52 4.26 -23.78
N LEU A 45 4.81 3.13 -23.72
CA LEU A 45 5.28 1.87 -23.13
C LEU A 45 6.51 1.36 -23.88
N ALA A 46 7.69 1.56 -23.29
CA ALA A 46 8.85 0.73 -23.56
C ALA A 46 8.93 -0.33 -22.46
N SER A 47 8.83 -1.60 -22.84
CA SER A 47 9.01 -2.74 -21.96
C SER A 47 10.38 -2.66 -21.29
N VAL A 48 10.40 -2.38 -19.98
CA VAL A 48 11.62 -2.47 -19.18
C VAL A 48 12.01 -3.94 -19.01
N PRO A 49 13.29 -4.32 -19.24
CA PRO A 49 13.76 -5.65 -18.92
C PRO A 49 13.61 -5.87 -17.40
N GLY A 50 12.88 -6.92 -17.03
CA GLY A 50 12.65 -7.30 -15.64
C GLY A 50 13.98 -7.57 -14.94
N CYS A 51 14.06 -7.18 -13.66
CA CYS A 51 15.19 -7.54 -12.81
C CYS A 51 15.37 -9.08 -12.81
N PRO A 52 16.58 -9.60 -13.03
CA PRO A 52 16.87 -11.02 -12.81
C PRO A 52 16.88 -11.26 -11.30
N GLY A 53 15.72 -11.56 -10.73
CA GLY A 53 15.58 -11.73 -9.30
C GLY A 53 14.14 -12.06 -8.95
N GLY A 54 13.72 -13.27 -9.31
CA GLY A 54 12.43 -13.81 -8.87
C GLY A 54 12.39 -13.89 -7.36
N HIS A 55 11.37 -13.29 -6.76
CA HIS A 55 11.01 -13.60 -5.38
C HIS A 55 10.39 -15.00 -5.39
N ASN A 56 11.07 -15.99 -4.82
CA ASN A 56 10.48 -17.29 -4.51
C ASN A 56 9.86 -17.22 -3.12
N VAL A 57 8.63 -16.73 -3.02
CA VAL A 57 7.81 -16.98 -1.83
C VAL A 57 7.08 -18.31 -2.04
N ASN A 58 7.41 -19.29 -1.20
CA ASN A 58 6.78 -20.61 -1.04
C ASN A 58 6.80 -21.60 -2.23
N ALA A 59 7.74 -22.54 -2.19
CA ALA A 59 7.59 -23.86 -2.83
C ALA A 59 7.23 -24.88 -1.74
N ILE A 60 5.95 -25.26 -1.68
CA ILE A 60 5.48 -26.45 -0.96
C ILE A 60 5.51 -27.64 -1.94
N ASP A 61 6.21 -28.69 -1.50
CA ASP A 61 6.51 -29.93 -2.23
C ASP A 61 5.25 -30.76 -2.51
N ALA A 62 5.04 -31.13 -3.77
CA ALA A 62 4.18 -32.25 -4.16
C ALA A 62 4.87 -32.99 -5.32
N GLY A 63 5.41 -34.16 -5.01
CA GLY A 63 6.29 -34.89 -5.92
C GLY A 63 5.63 -35.63 -7.09
N ARG A 64 6.55 -36.26 -7.84
CA ARG A 64 6.46 -37.52 -8.61
C ARG A 64 6.25 -37.41 -10.12
N GLY A 65 7.32 -37.68 -10.86
CA GLY A 65 7.31 -38.09 -12.26
C GLY A 65 8.71 -38.57 -12.69
N GLY A 66 8.84 -39.87 -12.98
CA GLY A 66 10.10 -40.51 -13.39
C GLY A 66 10.35 -40.45 -14.90
N GLY A 67 11.60 -40.73 -15.28
CA GLY A 67 12.03 -40.93 -16.67
C GLY A 67 13.57 -40.95 -16.79
N GLU A 68 14.13 -42.14 -17.00
CA GLU A 68 15.56 -42.40 -17.26
C GLU A 68 15.94 -42.14 -18.73
N VAL A 69 17.14 -41.64 -19.01
CA VAL A 69 18.30 -42.29 -19.70
C VAL A 69 19.22 -41.27 -20.41
N GLY A 70 20.54 -41.53 -20.40
CA GLY A 70 21.48 -41.01 -21.41
C GLY A 70 22.73 -40.34 -20.85
N GLY A 71 23.86 -41.06 -20.83
CA GLY A 71 25.13 -40.60 -20.25
C GLY A 71 25.95 -39.63 -21.10
N ALA A 72 26.76 -38.84 -20.42
CA ALA A 72 28.02 -38.31 -20.90
C ALA A 72 28.95 -38.09 -19.69
N THR A 73 30.11 -38.74 -19.73
CA THR A 73 31.17 -38.63 -18.73
C THR A 73 31.93 -37.32 -18.92
N ALA A 74 31.90 -36.41 -17.94
CA ALA A 74 32.95 -35.39 -17.77
C ALA A 74 32.96 -34.83 -16.35
N SER A 75 34.07 -35.09 -15.67
CA SER A 75 34.64 -34.40 -14.50
C SER A 75 33.71 -33.96 -13.35
N LEU A 76 33.78 -34.77 -12.29
CA LEU A 76 33.56 -34.35 -10.91
C LEU A 76 34.42 -33.12 -10.56
N LEU A 77 33.79 -31.97 -10.44
CA LEU A 77 34.14 -31.03 -9.38
C LEU A 77 32.87 -30.79 -8.56
N SER A 78 32.80 -31.47 -7.43
CA SER A 78 31.75 -31.33 -6.43
C SER A 78 31.73 -29.89 -5.91
N ILE A 79 30.74 -29.10 -6.34
CA ILE A 79 30.31 -27.94 -5.56
C ILE A 79 29.05 -28.37 -4.84
N GLN A 80 29.24 -28.95 -3.66
CA GLN A 80 28.20 -29.00 -2.63
C GLN A 80 27.98 -27.57 -2.15
N GLY A 81 27.25 -26.79 -2.94
CA GLY A 81 26.81 -25.47 -2.56
C GLY A 81 25.51 -25.59 -1.78
N THR A 82 25.58 -25.78 -0.46
CA THR A 82 24.51 -25.25 0.41
C THR A 82 24.68 -23.73 0.47
N GLY A 83 24.53 -23.09 -0.68
CA GLY A 83 24.65 -21.65 -0.84
C GLY A 83 23.28 -21.06 -0.64
N THR A 84 22.99 -20.59 0.57
CA THR A 84 22.14 -19.40 0.68
C THR A 84 22.91 -18.28 -0.02
N LEU A 85 22.71 -18.14 -1.33
CA LEU A 85 23.25 -16.99 -2.05
C LEU A 85 22.74 -15.74 -1.32
N PRO A 86 23.62 -14.79 -0.97
CA PRO A 86 23.18 -13.56 -0.35
C PRO A 86 22.13 -12.94 -1.27
N MET A 87 20.97 -12.59 -0.70
CA MET A 87 19.92 -11.91 -1.46
C MET A 87 20.56 -10.69 -2.11
N GLU A 88 20.62 -10.67 -3.45
CA GLU A 88 21.22 -9.54 -4.13
C GLU A 88 20.40 -8.29 -3.82
N PRO A 89 21.05 -7.23 -3.33
CA PRO A 89 20.32 -6.07 -2.84
C PRO A 89 19.65 -5.38 -4.03
N CYS A 90 18.37 -5.01 -3.89
CA CYS A 90 17.62 -4.35 -4.96
C CYS A 90 16.96 -3.05 -4.47
N CYS A 91 16.52 -2.22 -5.41
CA CYS A 91 15.75 -1.02 -5.08
C CYS A 91 14.30 -1.39 -4.72
N TYR A 92 13.89 -1.14 -3.47
CA TYR A 92 12.53 -1.46 -2.99
C TYR A 92 11.44 -0.45 -3.41
N ALA A 93 11.85 0.69 -3.98
CA ALA A 93 10.94 1.71 -4.54
C ALA A 93 10.77 1.60 -6.08
N ARG A 94 11.14 0.46 -6.69
CA ARG A 94 11.08 0.24 -8.14
C ARG A 94 9.64 0.13 -8.67
N GLY A 95 9.49 0.27 -10.00
CA GLY A 95 8.23 0.01 -10.70
C GLY A 95 7.34 1.24 -10.96
N HIS A 96 7.87 2.45 -10.83
CA HIS A 96 7.12 3.72 -10.93
C HIS A 96 7.66 4.67 -12.02
N GLY A 97 8.35 4.14 -13.04
CA GLY A 97 8.92 4.95 -14.14
C GLY A 97 10.12 5.85 -13.77
N HIS A 98 10.39 6.09 -12.49
CA HIS A 98 11.56 6.85 -12.02
C HIS A 98 12.73 5.95 -11.56
N CYS A 99 12.55 4.62 -11.56
CA CYS A 99 13.58 3.65 -11.18
C CYS A 99 14.29 3.06 -12.41
N HIS A 100 15.55 3.44 -12.61
CA HIS A 100 16.39 2.97 -13.72
C HIS A 100 17.66 2.27 -13.21
N TRP A 101 17.56 1.56 -12.07
CA TRP A 101 18.71 0.94 -11.45
C TRP A 101 19.15 -0.32 -12.20
N ASP A 102 20.40 -0.31 -12.66
CA ASP A 102 21.04 -1.35 -13.47
C ASP A 102 21.87 -2.36 -12.65
N GLY A 103 21.92 -2.22 -11.32
CA GLY A 103 22.71 -3.09 -10.43
C GLY A 103 24.11 -2.57 -10.11
N GLN A 104 24.64 -1.57 -10.83
CA GLN A 104 26.03 -1.13 -10.65
C GLN A 104 26.18 -0.03 -9.60
N SER A 105 25.20 0.86 -9.48
CA SER A 105 25.28 1.97 -8.54
C SER A 105 24.98 1.53 -7.11
N ALA A 106 25.76 2.02 -6.15
CA ALA A 106 25.51 1.74 -4.73
C ALA A 106 24.11 2.24 -4.32
N LEU A 107 23.37 1.37 -3.63
CA LEU A 107 22.06 1.70 -3.09
C LEU A 107 22.20 2.65 -1.89
N LYS A 108 21.22 3.53 -1.74
CA LYS A 108 21.04 4.42 -0.60
C LYS A 108 20.01 3.85 0.35
N ILE A 109 19.99 4.34 1.59
CA ILE A 109 19.01 3.91 2.59
C ILE A 109 17.85 4.88 2.62
N HIS A 110 16.64 4.34 2.44
CA HIS A 110 15.40 5.11 2.47
C HIS A 110 15.28 5.88 3.81
N PRO A 111 14.94 7.19 3.79
CA PRO A 111 14.99 8.03 4.99
C PRO A 111 14.06 7.59 6.11
N THR A 112 12.84 7.12 5.80
CA THR A 112 11.85 6.68 6.80
C THR A 112 11.96 5.18 7.12
N ILE A 113 11.66 4.30 6.16
CA ILE A 113 11.53 2.84 6.40
C ILE A 113 12.87 2.06 6.40
N LYS A 114 14.00 2.73 6.14
CA LYS A 114 15.37 2.17 6.26
C LYS A 114 15.70 0.98 5.35
N VAL A 115 15.05 0.85 4.19
CA VAL A 115 15.35 -0.18 3.19
C VAL A 115 16.24 0.38 2.05
N PRO A 116 16.95 -0.47 1.28
CA PRO A 116 17.71 -0.05 0.12
C PRO A 116 16.86 0.55 -1.02
N VAL A 117 17.31 1.68 -1.57
CA VAL A 117 16.71 2.36 -2.73
C VAL A 117 17.80 2.87 -3.66
N CYS A 118 17.58 2.87 -4.97
CA CYS A 118 18.58 3.39 -5.91
C CYS A 118 18.74 4.90 -5.79
N PRO A 119 19.86 5.48 -6.25
CA PRO A 119 20.08 6.92 -6.23
C PRO A 119 18.96 7.73 -6.92
N GLY A 120 18.37 7.18 -7.99
CA GLY A 120 17.24 7.79 -8.70
C GLY A 120 15.98 7.90 -7.84
N CYS A 121 15.52 6.79 -7.27
CA CYS A 121 14.37 6.78 -6.35
C CYS A 121 14.65 7.61 -5.09
N TYR A 122 15.87 7.57 -4.57
CA TYR A 122 16.25 8.42 -3.44
C TYR A 122 16.14 9.91 -3.79
N LYS A 123 16.62 10.33 -4.97
CA LYS A 123 16.48 11.72 -5.41
C LYS A 123 15.01 12.10 -5.59
N PHE A 124 14.23 11.24 -6.24
CA PHE A 124 12.80 11.46 -6.46
C PHE A 124 12.03 11.62 -5.13
N TYR A 125 12.39 10.84 -4.11
CA TYR A 125 11.81 10.94 -2.77
C TYR A 125 11.88 12.35 -2.15
N PHE A 126 12.94 13.11 -2.47
CA PHE A 126 13.16 14.46 -1.97
C PHE A 126 12.86 15.54 -3.01
N MET A 127 12.29 15.18 -4.16
CA MET A 127 11.99 16.13 -5.23
C MET A 127 10.85 17.07 -4.83
N ASP A 128 9.83 16.51 -4.19
CA ASP A 128 8.66 17.23 -3.71
C ASP A 128 8.38 16.94 -2.24
N ALA A 129 7.68 17.88 -1.59
CA ALA A 129 7.22 17.71 -0.23
C ALA A 129 5.95 16.84 -0.19
N PHE A 130 5.82 16.02 0.85
CA PHE A 130 4.59 15.28 1.09
C PHE A 130 3.50 16.22 1.59
N THR A 131 2.39 16.31 0.86
CA THR A 131 1.26 17.15 1.25
C THR A 131 0.35 16.36 2.19
N TYR A 132 0.02 16.96 3.34
CA TYR A 132 -0.99 16.40 4.24
C TYR A 132 -2.36 16.96 3.86
N THR A 133 -3.33 16.07 3.71
CA THR A 133 -4.74 16.43 3.50
C THR A 133 -5.51 16.09 4.77
N ASP A 134 -6.09 17.11 5.40
CA ASP A 134 -6.97 16.94 6.54
C ASP A 134 -8.20 16.08 6.17
N GLY A 135 -8.66 15.28 7.13
CA GLY A 135 -9.89 14.52 6.98
C GLY A 135 -11.10 15.45 7.10
N ASP A 136 -12.06 15.31 6.19
CA ASP A 136 -13.33 16.01 6.26
C ASP A 136 -14.24 15.42 7.35
N ASP A 137 -15.12 16.25 7.94
CA ASP A 137 -16.16 15.83 8.90
C ASP A 137 -15.70 14.86 10.03
N GLY A 138 -14.49 15.07 10.56
CA GLY A 138 -13.94 14.26 11.66
C GLY A 138 -13.22 12.97 11.23
N GLY A 139 -12.95 12.81 9.93
CA GLY A 139 -12.06 11.76 9.40
C GLY A 139 -10.59 11.97 9.79
N CYS A 140 -9.79 10.90 9.73
CA CYS A 140 -8.33 11.01 9.87
C CYS A 140 -7.71 11.52 8.56
N GLY A 141 -6.89 12.56 8.63
CA GLY A 141 -6.16 13.06 7.46
C GLY A 141 -4.98 12.17 7.09
N SER A 142 -4.60 12.17 5.81
CA SER A 142 -3.53 11.35 5.24
C SER A 142 -2.59 12.16 4.35
N TYR A 143 -1.42 11.60 4.07
CA TYR A 143 -0.61 12.11 2.96
C TYR A 143 -1.24 11.76 1.61
N ASP A 144 -0.72 12.33 0.52
CA ASP A 144 -1.16 12.13 -0.86
C ASP A 144 -0.21 11.23 -1.69
N HIS A 145 1.02 11.00 -1.22
CA HIS A 145 2.05 10.23 -1.93
C HIS A 145 2.57 9.04 -1.13
N CYS A 146 2.84 7.93 -1.83
CA CYS A 146 3.37 6.68 -1.26
C CYS A 146 4.63 6.94 -0.44
N ARG A 147 4.66 6.51 0.82
CA ARG A 147 5.81 6.75 1.70
C ARG A 147 7.08 6.00 1.29
N CYS A 148 7.01 5.03 0.38
CA CYS A 148 8.18 4.29 -0.10
C CYS A 148 8.77 4.91 -1.39
N CYS A 149 7.93 5.26 -2.37
CA CYS A 149 8.38 5.76 -3.67
C CYS A 149 8.18 7.26 -3.88
N ALA A 150 7.46 7.95 -2.99
CA ALA A 150 7.03 9.35 -3.14
C ALA A 150 6.16 9.63 -4.37
N ASP A 151 5.67 8.60 -5.05
CA ASP A 151 4.79 8.72 -6.21
C ASP A 151 3.31 8.70 -5.79
N GLY A 152 2.48 9.40 -6.56
CA GLY A 152 1.03 9.44 -6.40
C GLY A 152 0.39 8.44 -7.35
N GLY A 153 -0.16 7.35 -6.81
CA GLY A 153 -0.72 6.24 -7.59
C GLY A 153 -2.23 6.08 -7.45
N SER A 154 -2.82 5.24 -8.30
CA SER A 154 -4.25 4.88 -8.23
C SER A 154 -4.59 3.94 -7.08
N GLU A 155 -3.62 3.15 -6.61
CA GLU A 155 -3.81 2.11 -5.59
C GLU A 155 -2.95 2.40 -4.36
N LEU A 156 -3.33 3.43 -3.61
CA LEU A 156 -2.73 3.78 -2.33
C LEU A 156 -3.54 3.17 -1.18
N ILE A 157 -2.83 2.54 -0.24
CA ILE A 157 -3.38 1.94 0.97
C ILE A 157 -2.98 2.81 2.16
N CYS A 158 -3.96 3.25 2.94
CA CYS A 158 -3.76 4.03 4.15
C CYS A 158 -3.46 3.11 5.34
N CYS A 159 -2.58 3.56 6.23
CA CYS A 159 -2.42 2.94 7.55
C CYS A 159 -3.60 3.32 8.45
N ASP A 160 -4.12 2.37 9.23
CA ASP A 160 -5.19 2.66 10.21
C ASP A 160 -4.69 3.36 11.48
N HIS A 161 -3.38 3.47 11.67
CA HIS A 161 -2.76 4.02 12.88
C HIS A 161 -1.93 5.29 12.66
N CYS A 162 -1.75 5.73 11.41
CA CYS A 162 -1.04 6.96 11.12
C CYS A 162 -1.41 7.53 9.74
N PRO A 163 -1.09 8.79 9.44
CA PRO A 163 -1.34 9.39 8.13
C PRO A 163 -0.61 8.80 6.93
N GLN A 164 0.27 7.83 7.12
CA GLN A 164 1.11 7.29 6.06
C GLN A 164 0.31 6.40 5.13
N LEU A 165 0.64 6.48 3.84
CA LEU A 165 0.09 5.59 2.83
C LEU A 165 1.20 4.90 2.02
N PHE A 166 0.88 3.76 1.44
CA PHE A 166 1.77 2.97 0.60
C PHE A 166 1.02 2.48 -0.63
N CYS A 167 1.64 2.53 -1.81
CA CYS A 167 1.07 1.92 -2.99
C CYS A 167 1.24 0.38 -2.96
N LYS A 168 0.29 -0.36 -3.55
CA LYS A 168 0.37 -1.83 -3.66
C LYS A 168 1.69 -2.34 -4.26
N PRO A 169 2.27 -1.74 -5.33
CA PRO A 169 3.57 -2.15 -5.83
C PRO A 169 4.70 -2.08 -4.79
N CYS A 170 4.71 -1.04 -3.95
CA CYS A 170 5.71 -0.91 -2.88
C CYS A 170 5.49 -1.94 -1.78
N ILE A 171 4.25 -2.20 -1.36
CA ILE A 171 3.94 -3.25 -0.37
C ILE A 171 4.43 -4.61 -0.89
N LYS A 172 4.12 -4.93 -2.15
CA LYS A 172 4.57 -6.17 -2.80
C LYS A 172 6.10 -6.27 -2.88
N ASN A 173 6.79 -5.19 -3.22
CA ASN A 173 8.25 -5.18 -3.26
C ASN A 173 8.87 -5.39 -1.87
N LEU A 174 8.25 -4.84 -0.83
CA LEU A 174 8.76 -4.84 0.54
C LEU A 174 8.48 -6.13 1.31
N ALA A 175 7.28 -6.69 1.16
CA ALA A 175 6.81 -7.81 1.98
C ALA A 175 6.30 -9.01 1.16
N GLY A 176 6.29 -8.91 -0.17
CA GLY A 176 5.88 -9.97 -1.07
C GLY A 176 4.40 -9.92 -1.47
N ALA A 177 4.02 -10.76 -2.44
CA ALA A 177 2.65 -10.86 -2.93
C ALA A 177 1.70 -11.44 -1.87
N THR A 178 2.12 -12.53 -1.21
CA THR A 178 1.35 -13.18 -0.15
C THR A 178 1.03 -12.23 0.99
N TYR A 179 1.98 -11.40 1.43
CA TYR A 179 1.71 -10.38 2.45
C TYR A 179 0.70 -9.34 1.97
N LEU A 180 0.83 -8.87 0.73
CA LEU A 180 -0.14 -7.91 0.16
C LEU A 180 -1.56 -8.52 0.16
N GLU A 181 -1.70 -9.79 -0.19
CA GLU A 181 -2.99 -10.47 -0.22
C GLU A 181 -3.53 -10.69 1.21
N GLU A 182 -2.80 -11.43 2.05
CA GLU A 182 -3.29 -11.92 3.35
C GLU A 182 -3.33 -10.84 4.44
N GLU A 183 -2.41 -9.88 4.41
CA GLU A 183 -2.27 -8.88 5.49
C GLU A 183 -2.83 -7.51 5.12
N VAL A 184 -3.06 -7.23 3.83
CA VAL A 184 -3.52 -5.91 3.36
C VAL A 184 -4.86 -5.99 2.64
N ASP A 185 -5.04 -6.91 1.70
CA ASP A 185 -6.30 -7.01 0.93
C ASP A 185 -7.39 -7.79 1.70
N ASP A 186 -7.03 -8.85 2.43
CA ASP A 186 -7.98 -9.70 3.15
C ASP A 186 -8.37 -9.16 4.55
N LYS A 187 -7.59 -8.23 5.10
CA LYS A 187 -7.83 -7.65 6.43
C LYS A 187 -8.57 -6.33 6.37
N GLU A 188 -9.42 -6.09 7.38
CA GLU A 188 -10.13 -4.82 7.51
C GLU A 188 -9.23 -3.66 7.96
N GLU A 189 -8.15 -3.98 8.66
CA GLU A 189 -7.17 -3.04 9.22
C GLU A 189 -5.75 -3.43 8.81
N TRP A 190 -4.92 -2.44 8.53
CA TRP A 190 -3.51 -2.61 8.18
C TRP A 190 -2.60 -1.61 8.89
N THR A 191 -1.51 -2.13 9.46
CA THR A 191 -0.44 -1.35 10.06
C THR A 191 0.71 -1.20 9.07
N CYS A 192 1.01 0.04 8.67
CA CYS A 192 2.08 0.28 7.70
C CYS A 192 3.49 0.05 8.28
N PHE A 193 4.48 -0.04 7.39
CA PHE A 193 5.88 -0.30 7.74
C PHE A 193 6.58 0.83 8.51
N CYS A 194 5.96 2.01 8.64
CA CYS A 194 6.45 3.07 9.53
C CYS A 194 6.03 2.83 10.99
N CYS A 195 4.86 2.23 11.20
CA CYS A 195 4.32 1.88 12.51
C CYS A 195 4.89 0.56 12.99
N ASP A 196 4.87 -0.47 12.14
CA ASP A 196 5.46 -1.78 12.42
C ASP A 196 6.51 -2.15 11.35
N PRO A 197 7.81 -2.02 11.66
CA PRO A 197 8.86 -2.39 10.73
C PRO A 197 9.17 -3.89 10.70
N ALA A 198 8.56 -4.73 11.54
CA ALA A 198 8.90 -6.15 11.65
C ALA A 198 8.81 -6.92 10.32
N PRO A 199 7.77 -6.72 9.47
CA PRO A 199 7.65 -7.45 8.20
C PRO A 199 8.82 -7.20 7.23
N ILE A 200 9.46 -6.03 7.33
CA ILE A 200 10.54 -5.60 6.43
C ILE A 200 11.91 -5.57 7.11
N ALA A 201 12.03 -6.09 8.34
CA ALA A 201 13.25 -5.99 9.11
C ALA A 201 14.45 -6.68 8.43
N HIS A 202 14.19 -7.81 7.75
CA HIS A 202 15.20 -8.58 7.03
C HIS A 202 15.80 -7.85 5.81
N LEU A 203 15.18 -6.76 5.36
CA LEU A 203 15.64 -5.95 4.22
C LEU A 203 16.60 -4.83 4.62
N LYS A 204 16.60 -4.46 5.90
CA LYS A 204 17.41 -3.35 6.38
C LYS A 204 18.87 -3.77 6.37
N PRO A 205 19.80 -2.95 5.84
CA PRO A 205 21.22 -3.24 5.97
C PRO A 205 21.58 -3.32 7.45
N SER A 206 22.45 -4.27 7.79
CA SER A 206 23.02 -4.40 9.14
C SER A 206 24.01 -3.30 9.48
#